data_AF-A0A9E1J177-F1
#
_entry.id   AF-A0A9E1J177-F1
#
_cell.length_a   1.000
_cell.length_b   1.000
_cell.length_c   1.000
_cell.angle_alpha   90.00
_cell.angle_beta   90.00
_cell.angle_gamma   90.00
#
_symmetry.space_group_name_H-M   'P 1'
#
loop_
_entity.id
_entity.type
_entity.pdbx_description
1 polymer ?
#
loop_
_entity_poly.entity_id
_entity_poly.type
_entity_poly.pdbx_seq_one_letter_code
_entity_poly.pdbx_strand_id
1 'polypeptide(L)'
;MPSFVYCCEKCTSEVRFLVSRALEENIAIHCPKCNEVNKFSLEREGNVGKDWCSSVSIQNKRRRDEDGLYSRPAREQVLAS
;
A
#
# COMPACT_ATOMS: atom_id res chain seq x y z
N MET A 1 12.97 -9.21 0.48
CA MET A 1 13.10 -7.74 0.42
C MET A 1 11.71 -7.19 0.17
N PRO A 2 11.17 -6.32 1.06
CA PRO A 2 9.81 -5.81 0.90
C PRO A 2 9.68 -5.01 -0.40
N SER A 3 8.43 -4.82 -0.84
CA SER A 3 8.16 -4.10 -2.06
C SER A 3 7.09 -3.07 -1.87
N PHE A 4 7.30 -1.89 -2.45
CA PHE A 4 6.42 -0.75 -2.28
C PHE A 4 6.02 -0.23 -3.66
N VAL A 5 4.75 0.10 -3.80
CA VAL A 5 4.15 0.64 -5.01
C VAL A 5 3.97 2.12 -4.82
N TYR A 6 4.45 2.86 -5.81
CA TYR A 6 4.35 4.31 -5.87
C TYR A 6 3.58 4.72 -7.10
N CYS A 7 2.81 5.78 -6.98
CA CYS A 7 1.95 6.28 -8.05
C CYS A 7 2.42 7.64 -8.56
N CYS A 8 2.51 7.77 -9.89
CA CYS A 8 2.82 9.04 -10.52
C CYS A 8 1.68 10.03 -10.29
N GLU A 9 1.97 11.20 -9.73
CA GLU A 9 0.95 12.23 -9.44
C GLU A 9 0.19 12.72 -10.69
N LYS A 10 0.84 12.69 -11.87
CA LYS A 10 0.26 13.21 -13.12
C LYS A 10 -0.62 12.20 -13.86
N CYS A 11 -0.12 10.97 -14.04
CA CYS A 11 -0.72 9.97 -14.92
C CYS A 11 -1.13 8.67 -14.22
N THR A 12 -1.11 8.68 -12.87
CA THR A 12 -1.55 7.59 -11.99
C THR A 12 -0.93 6.23 -12.30
N SER A 13 0.25 6.26 -12.92
CA SER A 13 0.99 5.05 -13.27
C SER A 13 1.73 4.54 -12.06
N GLU A 14 1.53 3.26 -11.78
CA GLU A 14 2.16 2.56 -10.67
C GLU A 14 3.56 2.08 -11.05
N VAL A 15 4.51 2.24 -10.14
CA VAL A 15 5.87 1.71 -10.24
C VAL A 15 6.20 0.99 -8.94
N ARG A 16 6.84 -0.18 -9.05
CA ARG A 16 7.26 -0.99 -7.91
C ARG A 16 8.73 -0.79 -7.60
N PHE A 17 9.04 -0.53 -6.34
CA PHE A 17 10.39 -0.52 -5.81
C PHE A 17 10.63 -1.68 -4.86
N LEU A 18 11.74 -2.38 -5.04
CA LEU A 18 12.25 -3.40 -4.11
C LEU A 18 13.28 -2.72 -3.21
N VAL A 19 12.88 -2.37 -1.99
CA VAL A 19 13.71 -1.61 -1.04
C VAL A 19 13.53 -2.19 0.36
N SER A 20 14.47 -1.94 1.27
CA SER A 20 14.40 -2.46 2.65
C SER A 20 13.32 -1.80 3.51
N ARG A 21 12.88 -0.59 3.14
CA ARG A 21 11.84 0.20 3.83
C ARG A 21 11.15 1.13 2.85
N ALA A 22 9.93 1.54 3.17
CA ALA A 22 9.20 2.55 2.41
C ALA A 22 10.01 3.86 2.35
N LEU A 23 10.14 4.42 1.16
CA LEU A 23 10.52 5.82 0.96
C LEU A 23 9.27 6.65 1.22
N GLU A 24 9.22 7.32 2.36
CA GLU A 24 8.06 8.14 2.80
C GLU A 24 8.03 9.51 2.11
N GLU A 25 9.16 9.94 1.54
CA GLU A 25 9.28 11.17 0.78
C GLU A 25 8.85 10.99 -0.68
N ASN A 26 8.39 12.08 -1.29
CA ASN A 26 8.09 12.11 -2.72
C ASN A 26 9.37 11.88 -3.53
N ILE A 27 9.43 10.75 -4.24
CA ILE A 27 10.56 10.46 -5.13
C ILE A 27 10.30 11.09 -6.50
N ALA A 28 11.30 11.81 -7.02
CA ALA A 28 11.25 12.39 -8.36
C ALA A 28 12.04 11.52 -9.33
N ILE A 29 11.35 10.83 -10.23
CA ILE A 29 11.94 9.95 -11.24
C ILE A 29 11.25 10.13 -12.58
N HIS A 30 11.88 9.68 -13.66
CA HIS A 30 11.22 9.58 -14.95
C HIS A 30 10.08 8.56 -14.88
N CYS A 31 8.87 9.02 -15.18
CA CYS A 31 7.73 8.13 -15.31
C CYS A 31 7.81 7.38 -16.65
N PRO A 32 7.75 6.04 -16.66
CA PRO A 32 7.85 5.27 -17.91
C PRO A 32 6.66 5.47 -18.85
N LYS A 33 5.52 5.99 -18.37
CA LYS A 33 4.32 6.18 -19.18
C LYS A 33 4.21 7.58 -19.79
N CYS A 34 4.45 8.63 -19.01
CA CYS A 34 4.38 10.01 -19.51
C CYS A 34 5.75 10.58 -19.93
N ASN A 35 6.84 9.83 -19.72
CA ASN A 35 8.22 10.16 -20.09
C ASN A 35 8.74 11.50 -19.53
N GLU A 36 8.10 11.99 -18.47
CA GLU A 36 8.48 13.22 -17.76
C GLU A 36 8.97 12.86 -16.36
N VAL A 37 9.88 13.68 -15.82
CA VAL A 37 10.26 13.60 -14.41
C VAL A 37 9.07 14.05 -13.57
N ASN A 38 8.51 13.14 -12.79
CA ASN A 38 7.36 13.41 -11.94
C ASN A 38 7.62 12.94 -10.52
N LYS A 39 6.84 13.50 -9.60
CA LYS A 39 6.75 13.02 -8.24
C LYS A 39 5.92 11.75 -8.19
N PHE A 40 6.36 10.85 -7.33
CA PHE A 40 5.73 9.59 -7.03
C PHE A 40 5.47 9.51 -5.54
N SER A 41 4.21 9.29 -5.18
CA SER A 41 3.76 9.12 -3.80
C SER A 41 3.58 7.65 -3.48
N LEU A 42 3.91 7.25 -2.25
CA LEU A 42 3.70 5.90 -1.78
C LEU A 42 2.20 5.59 -1.74
N GLU A 43 1.78 4.51 -2.40
CA GLU A 43 0.38 4.08 -2.40
C GLU A 43 0.16 2.86 -1.50
N ARG A 44 1.01 1.84 -1.61
CA ARG A 44 0.87 0.60 -0.85
C ARG A 44 2.16 -0.21 -0.78
N GLU A 45 2.27 -1.05 0.24
CA GLU A 45 3.20 -2.18 0.23
C GLU A 45 2.59 -3.33 -0.59
N GLY A 46 3.38 -3.98 -1.45
CA GLY A 46 2.93 -5.08 -2.30
C GLY A 46 3.32 -4.93 -3.78
N ASN A 47 2.44 -5.37 -4.68
CA ASN A 47 2.63 -5.30 -6.13
C ASN A 47 1.70 -4.30 -6.82
N VAL A 48 2.10 -3.99 -8.05
CA VAL A 48 1.33 -3.21 -9.04
C VAL A 48 0.05 -3.97 -9.42
N GLY A 49 -1.04 -3.24 -9.64
CA GLY A 49 -2.36 -3.76 -9.95
C GLY A 49 -3.14 -4.30 -8.75
N LYS A 50 -4.27 -4.95 -9.05
CA LYS A 50 -5.06 -5.66 -8.04
C LYS A 50 -4.31 -6.90 -7.58
N ASP A 51 -3.76 -6.85 -6.38
CA ASP A 51 -3.20 -8.03 -5.74
C ASP A 51 -4.32 -8.98 -5.30
N TRP A 52 -4.07 -10.29 -5.42
CA TRP A 52 -5.02 -11.32 -4.97
C TRP A 52 -5.37 -11.14 -3.48
N CYS A 53 -4.40 -10.72 -2.65
CA CYS A 53 -4.61 -10.46 -1.23
C CYS A 53 -5.53 -9.25 -0.96
N SER A 54 -5.69 -8.32 -1.91
CA SER A 54 -6.66 -7.22 -1.79
C SER A 54 -8.11 -7.72 -1.73
N SER A 55 -8.36 -8.92 -2.26
CA SER A 55 -9.68 -9.58 -2.22
C SER A 55 -9.86 -10.52 -1.03
N VAL A 56 -8.79 -10.79 -0.28
CA VAL A 56 -8.80 -11.70 0.86
C VAL A 56 -8.85 -10.90 2.16
N SER A 57 -10.05 -10.66 2.66
CA SER A 57 -10.26 -10.15 4.01
C SER A 57 -10.07 -11.28 5.03
N ILE A 58 -8.82 -11.53 5.44
CA ILE A 58 -8.55 -12.47 6.54
C ILE A 58 -9.11 -11.85 7.84
N GLN A 59 -10.33 -12.22 8.20
CA GLN A 59 -10.92 -11.93 9.51
C GLN A 59 -10.29 -12.83 10.57
N ASN A 60 -9.06 -12.51 10.97
CA ASN A 60 -8.37 -13.24 12.02
C ASN A 60 -9.03 -12.91 13.37
N LYS A 61 -9.82 -13.85 13.94
CA LYS A 61 -10.50 -13.69 15.24
C LYS A 61 -9.55 -13.63 16.44
N ARG A 62 -8.28 -14.00 16.26
CA ARG A 62 -7.21 -13.91 17.26
C ARG A 62 -6.15 -12.95 16.75
N ARG A 63 -6.42 -11.64 16.82
CA ARG A 63 -5.36 -10.63 16.63
C ARG A 63 -4.49 -10.63 17.88
N ARG A 64 -3.17 -10.71 17.70
CA ARG A 64 -2.21 -10.40 18.76
C ARG A 64 -2.15 -8.88 18.86
N ASP A 65 -2.22 -8.34 20.06
CA ASP A 65 -2.46 -6.91 20.31
C ASP A 65 -1.39 -5.96 19.74
N GLU A 66 -0.27 -6.47 19.20
CA GLU A 66 0.88 -5.69 18.71
C GLU A 66 0.99 -5.55 17.18
N ASP A 67 0.09 -6.15 16.38
CA ASP A 67 0.15 -6.01 14.92
C ASP A 67 -0.42 -4.64 14.48
N GLY A 68 0.44 -3.62 14.49
CA GLY A 68 0.17 -2.25 14.05
C GLY A 68 -0.10 -2.09 12.54
N LEU A 69 -0.26 -3.18 11.79
CA LEU A 69 -0.39 -3.21 10.32
C LEU A 69 -1.76 -2.73 9.79
N TYR A 70 -2.76 -2.53 10.64
CA TYR A 70 -4.10 -2.12 10.20
C TYR A 70 -4.74 -1.14 11.18
N SER A 71 -4.25 0.10 11.19
CA SER A 71 -4.88 1.21 11.88
C SER A 71 -6.05 1.77 11.06
N ARG A 72 -7.28 1.26 11.28
CA ARG A 72 -8.57 1.98 11.06
C ARG A 72 -9.82 1.17 11.51
N PRO A 73 -10.98 1.83 11.75
CA PRO A 73 -11.54 1.91 13.09
C PRO A 73 -12.80 1.06 13.31
N ALA A 74 -13.19 1.00 14.58
CA ALA A 74 -14.45 0.51 15.13
C ALA A 74 -14.68 -1.01 15.05
N ARG A 75 -14.33 -1.65 16.17
CA ARG A 75 -14.86 -2.94 16.61
C ARG A 75 -16.39 -2.82 16.67
N GLU A 76 -17.10 -3.39 15.70
CA GLU A 76 -18.55 -3.58 15.82
C GLU A 76 -18.81 -4.52 16.99
N GLN A 77 -19.37 -3.97 18.08
CA GLN A 77 -19.92 -4.77 19.17
C GLN A 77 -21.23 -5.38 18.68
N VAL A 78 -21.17 -6.63 18.24
CA VAL A 78 -22.40 -7.42 18.11
C VAL A 78 -22.83 -7.78 19.52
N LEU A 79 -23.82 -7.02 20.04
CA LEU A 79 -24.56 -7.36 21.25
C LEU A 79 -25.17 -8.76 21.07
N ALA A 80 -24.82 -9.66 21.99
CA ALA A 80 -25.34 -11.01 22.03
C ALA A 80 -26.86 -10.99 22.28
N SER A 81 -27.60 -11.78 21.50
CA SER A 81 -28.94 -12.29 21.83
C SER A 81 -28.81 -13.64 22.51
#